data_AF-A0A2A6BQ41-F1
#
_entry.id   AF-A0A2A6BQ41-F1
#
_cell.length_a   1.000
_cell.length_b   1.000
_cell.length_c   1.000
_cell.angle_alpha   90.00
_cell.angle_beta   90.00
_cell.angle_gamma   90.00
#
_symmetry.space_group_name_H-M   'P 1'
#
loop_
_entity.id
_entity.type
_entity.pdbx_description
1 polymer ?
#
loop_
_entity_poly.entity_id
_entity_poly.type
_entity_poly.pdbx_seq_one_letter_code
_entity_poly.pdbx_strand_id
1 'polypeptide(L)'
;MPSARQFLSSLEKVASLPSTTPVSSSFSSVLSLTLDAFHSDKPLFRSSDKTRAFSALHRCLPLLQKAFTQLDVGMNVDRRIDSQKYRSGLQFIVDEVSEDQTLHNELLNFISSVPIISIEKFIKNTTGCTPDTIVSEKVDVSRIPRSHYWWFYEECDDE
;
A
#
# COMPACT_ATOMS: atom_id res chain seq x y z
N MET A 1 8.71 6.09 -13.63
CA MET A 1 7.75 6.60 -12.63
C MET A 1 6.35 6.55 -13.22
N PRO A 2 5.36 5.95 -12.51
CA PRO A 2 4.00 5.84 -13.00
C PRO A 2 3.28 7.21 -12.96
N SER A 3 2.75 7.66 -14.08
CA SER A 3 1.75 8.75 -14.11
C SER A 3 0.41 8.27 -13.53
N ALA A 4 -0.48 9.19 -13.12
CA ALA A 4 -1.83 8.84 -12.65
C ALA A 4 -2.60 7.91 -13.62
N ARG A 5 -2.38 8.08 -14.93
CA ARG A 5 -2.95 7.18 -15.95
C ARG A 5 -2.37 5.77 -15.91
N GLN A 6 -1.07 5.65 -15.63
CA GLN A 6 -0.40 4.36 -15.48
C GLN A 6 -0.87 3.66 -14.20
N PHE A 7 -1.06 4.40 -13.10
CA PHE A 7 -1.59 3.82 -11.86
C PHE A 7 -3.01 3.26 -12.04
N LEU A 8 -3.91 4.03 -12.66
CA LEU A 8 -5.26 3.54 -12.98
C LEU A 8 -5.21 2.26 -13.82
N SER A 9 -4.32 2.20 -14.82
CA SER A 9 -4.16 1.00 -15.65
C SER A 9 -3.67 -0.21 -14.84
N SER A 10 -2.71 -0.02 -13.92
CA SER A 10 -2.27 -1.07 -12.99
C SER A 10 -3.42 -1.56 -12.11
N LEU A 11 -4.21 -0.63 -11.56
CA LEU A 11 -5.38 -0.95 -10.75
C LEU A 11 -6.43 -1.75 -11.53
N GLU A 12 -6.78 -1.31 -12.74
CA GLU A 12 -7.75 -2.00 -13.59
C GLU A 12 -7.27 -3.41 -13.98
N LYS A 13 -5.96 -3.59 -14.20
CA LYS A 13 -5.37 -4.90 -14.44
C LYS A 13 -5.55 -5.83 -13.24
N VAL A 14 -5.28 -5.36 -12.03
CA VAL A 14 -5.50 -6.16 -10.80
C VAL A 14 -6.99 -6.44 -10.61
N ALA A 15 -7.86 -5.46 -10.84
CA ALA A 15 -9.31 -5.59 -10.72
C ALA A 15 -9.93 -6.53 -11.77
N SER A 16 -9.20 -6.85 -12.85
CA SER A 16 -9.62 -7.84 -13.85
C SER A 16 -9.38 -9.29 -13.40
N LEU A 17 -8.60 -9.49 -12.34
CA LEU A 17 -8.37 -10.81 -11.78
C LEU A 17 -9.62 -11.28 -11.01
N PRO A 18 -10.06 -12.53 -11.17
CA PRO A 18 -11.14 -13.10 -10.36
C PRO A 18 -10.86 -12.99 -8.86
N SER A 19 -11.87 -12.72 -8.05
CA SER A 19 -11.73 -12.74 -6.58
C SER A 19 -11.36 -14.13 -6.04
N THR A 20 -11.60 -15.18 -6.82
CA THR A 20 -11.21 -16.57 -6.57
C THR A 20 -9.76 -16.87 -6.96
N THR A 21 -9.03 -15.93 -7.56
CA THR A 21 -7.61 -16.11 -7.91
C THR A 21 -6.81 -16.51 -6.66
N PRO A 22 -6.01 -17.59 -6.74
CA PRO A 22 -5.14 -17.99 -5.65
C PRO A 22 -4.22 -16.86 -5.23
N VAL A 23 -3.99 -16.73 -3.92
CA VAL A 23 -3.15 -15.66 -3.37
C VAL A 23 -1.75 -15.69 -3.98
N SER A 24 -1.17 -16.87 -4.17
CA SER A 24 0.14 -17.03 -4.81
C SER A 24 0.23 -16.39 -6.20
N SER A 25 -0.87 -16.27 -6.93
CA SER A 25 -0.92 -15.70 -8.28
C SER A 25 -1.20 -14.19 -8.29
N SER A 26 -1.94 -13.67 -7.31
CA SER A 26 -2.31 -12.25 -7.25
C SER A 26 -1.44 -11.42 -6.31
N PHE A 27 -0.74 -12.05 -5.37
CA PHE A 27 0.03 -11.40 -4.30
C PHE A 27 1.04 -10.38 -4.84
N SER A 28 1.89 -10.77 -5.78
CA SER A 28 2.90 -9.88 -6.36
C SER A 28 2.26 -8.72 -7.11
N SER A 29 1.14 -8.94 -7.80
CA SER A 29 0.43 -7.90 -8.55
C SER A 29 -0.21 -6.88 -7.59
N VAL A 30 -0.76 -7.34 -6.47
CA VAL A 30 -1.34 -6.47 -5.45
C VAL A 30 -0.27 -5.66 -4.73
N LEU A 31 0.84 -6.27 -4.33
CA LEU A 31 1.95 -5.53 -3.71
C LEU A 31 2.62 -4.56 -4.69
N SER A 32 2.74 -4.94 -5.96
CA SER A 32 3.21 -4.01 -6.99
C SER A 32 2.27 -2.82 -7.16
N LEU A 33 0.95 -3.03 -7.07
CA LEU A 33 -0.03 -1.94 -7.12
C LEU A 33 0.13 -0.97 -5.95
N THR A 34 0.29 -1.47 -4.72
CA THR A 34 0.49 -0.57 -3.57
C THR A 34 1.84 0.12 -3.63
N LEU A 35 2.88 -0.53 -4.13
CA LEU A 35 4.18 0.09 -4.38
C LEU A 35 4.12 1.16 -5.48
N ASP A 36 3.35 0.94 -6.54
CA ASP A 36 3.07 1.94 -7.56
C ASP A 36 2.36 3.15 -6.93
N ALA A 37 1.36 2.94 -6.07
CA ALA A 37 0.68 4.02 -5.35
C ALA A 37 1.66 4.82 -4.47
N PHE A 38 2.57 4.13 -3.78
CA PHE A 38 3.61 4.75 -2.97
C PHE A 38 4.51 5.69 -3.80
N HIS A 39 4.96 5.25 -4.98
CA HIS A 39 5.87 6.03 -5.84
C HIS A 39 5.20 7.05 -6.77
N SER A 40 3.89 6.92 -7.01
CA SER A 40 3.14 7.80 -7.91
C SER A 40 3.06 9.23 -7.40
N ASP A 41 2.84 10.20 -8.30
CA ASP A 41 2.52 11.57 -7.89
C ASP A 41 1.08 11.62 -7.35
N LYS A 42 0.83 12.50 -6.38
CA LYS A 42 -0.48 12.67 -5.75
C LYS A 42 -1.14 13.93 -6.34
N PRO A 43 -2.46 13.95 -6.60
CA PRO A 43 -3.43 12.87 -6.33
C PRO A 43 -3.27 11.65 -7.25
N LEU A 44 -3.58 10.46 -6.74
CA LEU A 44 -3.44 9.20 -7.50
C LEU A 44 -4.41 9.13 -8.69
N PHE A 45 -5.59 9.74 -8.58
CA PHE A 45 -6.59 9.77 -9.63
C PHE A 45 -6.93 11.20 -10.06
N ARG A 46 -7.07 11.41 -11.37
CA ARG A 46 -7.68 12.64 -11.90
C ARG A 46 -9.18 12.61 -11.64
N SER A 47 -9.81 13.77 -11.52
CA SER A 47 -11.27 13.86 -11.32
C SER A 47 -12.08 13.10 -12.38
N SER A 48 -11.61 13.10 -13.64
CA SER A 48 -12.25 12.36 -14.74
C SER A 48 -12.17 10.83 -14.60
N ASP A 49 -11.23 10.33 -13.80
CA ASP A 49 -10.90 8.92 -13.68
C ASP A 49 -11.48 8.29 -12.40
N LYS A 50 -11.94 9.09 -11.44
CA LYS A 50 -12.38 8.64 -10.11
C LYS A 50 -13.45 7.57 -10.16
N THR A 51 -14.51 7.73 -10.96
CA THR A 51 -15.59 6.73 -11.06
C THR A 51 -15.06 5.36 -11.49
N ARG A 52 -14.13 5.33 -12.45
CA ARG A 52 -13.51 4.07 -12.91
C ARG A 52 -12.59 3.49 -11.84
N ALA A 53 -11.78 4.34 -11.22
CA ALA A 53 -10.89 3.95 -10.13
C ALA A 53 -11.66 3.32 -8.98
N PHE A 54 -12.74 3.95 -8.50
CA PHE A 54 -13.52 3.46 -7.37
C PHE A 54 -14.21 2.13 -7.69
N SER A 55 -14.76 1.99 -8.90
CA SER A 55 -15.32 0.72 -9.38
C SER A 55 -14.26 -0.39 -9.46
N ALA A 56 -13.03 -0.07 -9.89
CA ALA A 56 -11.93 -1.03 -9.90
C ALA A 56 -11.47 -1.39 -8.47
N LEU A 57 -11.43 -0.42 -7.55
CA LEU A 57 -11.07 -0.62 -6.15
C LEU A 57 -12.03 -1.54 -5.40
N HIS A 58 -13.34 -1.34 -5.57
CA HIS A 58 -14.34 -2.26 -5.00
C HIS A 58 -14.11 -3.71 -5.46
N ARG A 59 -13.82 -3.91 -6.75
CA ARG A 59 -13.57 -5.26 -7.31
C ARG A 59 -12.27 -5.86 -6.80
N CYS A 60 -11.23 -5.07 -6.58
CA CYS A 60 -9.94 -5.57 -6.11
C CYS A 60 -9.83 -5.72 -4.59
N LEU A 61 -10.77 -5.17 -3.81
CA LEU A 61 -10.72 -5.20 -2.34
C LEU A 61 -10.51 -6.61 -1.75
N PRO A 62 -11.19 -7.68 -2.20
CA PRO A 62 -10.93 -9.03 -1.69
C PRO A 62 -9.51 -9.53 -1.98
N LEU A 63 -8.91 -9.10 -3.09
CA LEU A 63 -7.52 -9.44 -3.43
C LEU A 63 -6.53 -8.66 -2.58
N LEU A 64 -6.81 -7.38 -2.29
CA LEU A 64 -6.05 -6.58 -1.32
C LEU A 64 -6.05 -7.25 0.06
N GLN A 65 -7.22 -7.63 0.56
CA GLN A 65 -7.35 -8.31 1.85
C GLN A 65 -6.53 -9.59 1.92
N LYS A 66 -6.67 -10.47 0.93
CA LYS A 66 -5.90 -11.73 0.86
C LYS A 66 -4.39 -11.49 0.79
N ALA A 67 -3.95 -10.51 0.01
CA ALA A 67 -2.53 -10.23 -0.14
C ALA A 67 -1.93 -9.70 1.17
N PHE A 68 -2.60 -8.78 1.87
CA PHE A 68 -2.07 -8.27 3.13
C PHE A 68 -2.11 -9.30 4.26
N THR A 69 -3.08 -10.23 4.27
CA THR A 69 -3.04 -11.40 5.15
C THR A 69 -1.81 -12.28 4.86
N GLN A 70 -1.46 -12.49 3.59
CA GLN A 70 -0.26 -13.25 3.23
C GLN A 70 1.03 -12.50 3.56
N LEU A 71 1.03 -11.16 3.42
CA LEU A 71 2.16 -10.31 3.77
C LEU A 71 2.46 -10.44 5.27
N ASP A 72 1.44 -10.36 6.13
CA ASP A 72 1.54 -10.52 7.59
C ASP A 72 2.25 -11.83 7.98
N VAL A 73 1.87 -12.96 7.36
CA VAL A 73 2.51 -14.26 7.60
C VAL A 73 3.98 -14.31 7.17
N GLY A 74 4.35 -13.52 6.16
CA GLY A 74 5.66 -13.58 5.49
C GLY A 74 6.64 -12.48 5.89
N MET A 75 6.37 -11.71 6.94
CA MET A 75 7.22 -10.60 7.36
C MET A 75 8.51 -11.08 8.03
N ASN A 76 9.60 -10.39 7.74
CA ASN A 76 10.89 -10.51 8.42
C ASN A 76 11.64 -9.17 8.36
N VAL A 77 12.73 -9.04 9.12
CA VAL A 77 13.47 -7.77 9.25
C VAL A 77 13.99 -7.28 7.89
N ASP A 78 14.48 -8.20 7.05
CA ASP A 78 14.96 -7.89 5.70
C ASP A 78 13.90 -7.24 4.82
N ARG A 79 12.62 -7.57 5.03
CA ARG A 79 11.48 -7.05 4.26
C ARG A 79 10.73 -5.92 4.95
N ARG A 80 11.21 -5.41 6.08
CA ARG A 80 10.55 -4.33 6.85
C ARG A 80 10.25 -3.11 5.98
N ILE A 81 11.26 -2.61 5.27
CA ILE A 81 11.13 -1.42 4.42
C ILE A 81 10.10 -1.63 3.32
N ASP A 82 10.07 -2.81 2.70
CA ASP A 82 9.07 -3.15 1.68
C ASP A 82 7.67 -3.21 2.27
N SER A 83 7.48 -3.89 3.40
CA SER A 83 6.20 -3.93 4.12
C SER A 83 5.68 -2.52 4.45
N GLN A 84 6.58 -1.64 4.85
CA GLN A 84 6.28 -0.24 5.14
C GLN A 84 5.87 0.53 3.88
N LYS A 85 6.59 0.39 2.77
CA LYS A 85 6.21 0.99 1.47
C LYS A 85 4.84 0.48 1.01
N TYR A 86 4.58 -0.83 1.09
CA TYR A 86 3.28 -1.42 0.72
C TYR A 86 2.15 -0.88 1.60
N ARG A 87 2.36 -0.77 2.91
CA ARG A 87 1.36 -0.26 3.85
C ARG A 87 1.08 1.23 3.65
N SER A 88 2.10 2.04 3.40
CA SER A 88 1.93 3.46 3.08
C SER A 88 1.24 3.67 1.74
N GLY A 89 1.58 2.88 0.72
CA GLY A 89 0.88 2.87 -0.57
C GLY A 89 -0.60 2.52 -0.44
N LEU A 90 -0.94 1.54 0.41
CA LEU A 90 -2.32 1.24 0.74
C LEU A 90 -3.03 2.45 1.39
N GLN A 91 -2.37 3.16 2.31
CA GLN A 91 -2.97 4.35 2.93
C GLN A 91 -3.30 5.43 1.90
N PHE A 92 -2.40 5.69 0.94
CA PHE A 92 -2.66 6.66 -0.13
C PHE A 92 -3.86 6.28 -1.00
N ILE A 93 -4.08 4.98 -1.23
CA ILE A 93 -5.28 4.50 -1.93
C ILE A 93 -6.54 4.80 -1.10
N VAL A 94 -6.51 4.61 0.22
CA VAL A 94 -7.65 4.89 1.11
C VAL A 94 -7.98 6.39 1.13
N ASP A 95 -6.97 7.25 1.23
CA ASP A 95 -7.17 8.70 1.33
C ASP A 95 -7.83 9.29 0.06
N GLU A 96 -7.54 8.71 -1.11
CA GLU A 96 -8.05 9.14 -2.42
C GLU A 96 -9.54 8.85 -2.64
N VAL A 97 -10.11 7.90 -1.90
CA VAL A 97 -11.53 7.50 -2.04
C VAL A 97 -12.46 8.21 -1.06
N SER A 98 -11.99 9.22 -0.33
CA SER A 98 -12.77 9.93 0.69
C SER A 98 -14.11 10.52 0.20
N GLU A 99 -14.26 10.71 -1.12
CA GLU A 99 -15.51 11.16 -1.77
C GLU A 99 -16.57 10.04 -1.92
N ASP A 100 -16.17 8.76 -1.92
CA ASP A 100 -17.08 7.60 -1.94
C ASP A 100 -17.16 7.00 -0.54
N GLN A 101 -18.18 7.41 0.23
CA GLN A 101 -18.29 7.03 1.64
C GLN A 101 -18.41 5.51 1.85
N THR A 102 -19.02 4.78 0.91
CA THR A 102 -19.20 3.33 1.03
C THR A 102 -17.86 2.64 0.89
N LEU A 103 -17.15 2.89 -0.23
CA LEU A 103 -15.82 2.33 -0.47
C LEU A 103 -14.82 2.76 0.59
N HIS A 104 -14.87 4.03 0.99
CA HIS A 104 -13.99 4.57 2.03
C HIS A 104 -14.19 3.82 3.35
N ASN A 105 -15.43 3.58 3.79
CA ASN A 105 -15.69 2.81 5.00
C ASN A 105 -15.22 1.35 4.89
N GLU A 106 -15.40 0.70 3.73
CA GLU A 106 -14.90 -0.66 3.50
C GLU A 106 -13.37 -0.73 3.60
N LEU A 107 -12.67 0.25 3.01
CA LEU A 107 -11.22 0.36 3.08
C LEU A 107 -10.73 0.74 4.47
N LEU A 108 -11.43 1.61 5.21
CA LEU A 108 -11.13 1.93 6.61
C LEU A 108 -11.26 0.70 7.52
N ASN A 109 -12.31 -0.09 7.34
CA ASN A 109 -12.49 -1.36 8.04
C ASN A 109 -11.36 -2.35 7.71
N PHE A 110 -10.93 -2.39 6.45
CA PHE A 110 -9.81 -3.21 6.04
C PHE A 110 -8.48 -2.76 6.66
N ILE A 111 -8.12 -1.48 6.63
CA ILE A 111 -6.87 -1.00 7.25
C ILE A 111 -6.89 -1.11 8.78
N SER A 112 -8.08 -1.23 9.38
CA SER A 112 -8.24 -1.50 10.82
C SER A 112 -8.28 -2.99 11.16
N SER A 113 -8.06 -3.88 10.19
CA SER A 113 -8.09 -5.34 10.40
C SER A 113 -6.84 -5.87 11.10
N VAL A 114 -6.96 -7.05 11.73
CA VAL A 114 -5.88 -7.70 12.49
C VAL A 114 -4.57 -7.84 11.69
N PRO A 115 -4.57 -8.32 10.43
CA PRO A 115 -3.32 -8.45 9.67
C PRO A 115 -2.62 -7.11 9.44
N ILE A 116 -3.39 -6.04 9.18
CA ILE A 116 -2.82 -4.71 8.98
C ILE A 116 -2.21 -4.21 10.29
N ILE A 117 -2.94 -4.27 11.40
CA ILE A 117 -2.43 -3.86 12.72
C ILE A 117 -1.17 -4.66 13.10
N SER A 118 -1.11 -5.96 12.77
CA SER A 118 0.07 -6.81 12.97
C SER A 118 1.27 -6.32 12.16
N ILE A 119 1.08 -6.01 10.88
CA ILE A 119 2.11 -5.41 10.01
C ILE A 119 2.62 -4.08 10.58
N GLU A 120 1.73 -3.21 11.05
CA GLU A 120 2.11 -1.92 11.63
C GLU A 120 2.94 -2.08 12.91
N LYS A 121 2.53 -3.00 13.78
CA LYS A 121 3.30 -3.35 14.99
C LYS A 121 4.67 -3.93 14.64
N PHE A 122 4.72 -4.82 13.65
CA PHE A 122 5.97 -5.41 13.18
C PHE A 122 6.93 -4.32 12.68
N ILE A 123 6.47 -3.42 11.81
CA ILE A 123 7.27 -2.29 11.29
C ILE A 123 7.81 -1.47 12.45
N LYS A 124 6.93 -1.06 13.38
CA LYS A 124 7.31 -0.24 14.53
C LYS A 124 8.35 -0.92 15.43
N ASN A 125 8.17 -2.22 15.69
CA ASN A 125 9.04 -2.97 16.60
C ASN A 125 10.39 -3.36 15.98
N THR A 126 10.53 -3.25 14.66
CA THR A 126 11.75 -3.61 13.93
C THR A 126 12.48 -2.39 13.35
N THR A 127 11.97 -1.19 13.58
CA THR A 127 12.71 0.05 13.31
C THR A 127 14.01 0.08 14.11
N GLY A 128 15.12 0.38 13.43
CA GLY A 128 16.47 0.36 14.02
C GLY A 128 17.15 -1.02 14.02
N CYS A 129 16.45 -2.10 13.69
CA CYS A 129 17.08 -3.39 13.47
C CYS A 129 17.89 -3.38 12.16
N THR A 130 19.10 -3.93 12.20
CA THR A 130 19.91 -4.14 10.99
C THR A 130 19.35 -5.33 10.22
N PRO A 131 19.09 -5.22 8.90
CA PRO A 131 18.75 -6.38 8.08
C PRO A 131 19.88 -7.41 8.09
N ASP A 132 19.52 -8.68 8.03
CA ASP A 132 20.46 -9.80 8.06
C ASP A 132 21.08 -10.04 6.68
N THR A 133 20.32 -9.79 5.61
CA THR A 133 20.69 -10.22 4.24
C THR A 133 20.71 -9.13 3.18
N ILE A 134 20.20 -7.93 3.48
CA ILE A 134 20.02 -6.85 2.48
C ILE A 134 20.63 -5.54 2.98
N VAL A 135 21.26 -4.77 2.08
CA VAL A 135 21.70 -3.40 2.39
C VAL A 135 20.47 -2.50 2.49
N SER A 136 20.29 -1.83 3.62
CA SER A 136 19.17 -0.90 3.82
C SER A 136 19.24 0.24 2.79
N GLU A 137 18.26 0.31 1.89
CA GLU A 137 18.12 1.43 0.96
C GLU A 137 17.46 2.62 1.67
N LYS A 138 17.99 3.83 1.44
CA LYS A 138 17.32 5.06 1.87
C LYS A 138 15.98 5.19 1.16
N VAL A 139 14.92 5.42 1.93
CA VAL A 139 13.59 5.65 1.37
C VAL A 139 13.46 7.09 0.92
N ASP A 140 13.09 7.31 -0.35
CA ASP A 140 12.75 8.64 -0.85
C ASP A 140 11.36 9.07 -0.35
N VAL A 141 11.35 10.01 0.60
CA VAL A 141 10.12 10.55 1.21
C VAL A 141 9.62 11.85 0.55
N SER A 142 10.27 12.33 -0.51
CA SER A 142 9.94 13.60 -1.16
C SER A 142 8.50 13.68 -1.69
N ARG A 143 7.89 12.52 -1.95
CA ARG A 143 6.53 12.37 -2.52
C ARG A 143 5.49 11.92 -1.50
N ILE A 144 5.90 11.77 -0.24
CA ILE A 144 5.05 11.32 0.85
C ILE A 144 4.47 12.59 1.52
N PRO A 145 3.16 12.68 1.76
CA PRO A 145 2.61 13.73 2.59
C PRO A 145 3.20 13.66 4.00
N ARG A 146 3.52 14.81 4.63
CA ARG A 146 4.10 14.84 5.98
C ARG A 146 3.29 14.07 7.02
N SER A 147 1.98 14.00 6.88
CA SER A 147 1.08 13.20 7.73
C SER A 147 1.39 11.70 7.74
N HIS A 148 2.22 11.22 6.82
CA HIS A 148 2.65 9.84 6.65
C HIS A 148 4.15 9.64 6.90
N TYR A 149 4.88 10.68 7.32
CA TYR A 149 6.31 10.55 7.63
C TYR A 149 6.56 9.64 8.83
N TRP A 150 5.55 9.46 9.68
CA TRP A 150 5.68 8.59 10.84
C TRP A 150 5.89 7.11 10.52
N TRP A 151 5.57 6.70 9.30
CA TRP A 151 5.96 5.40 8.78
C TRP A 151 7.48 5.31 8.60
N PHE A 152 8.13 6.40 8.17
CA PHE A 152 9.51 6.45 7.67
C PHE A 152 10.50 7.15 8.59
N TYR A 153 10.22 7.22 9.90
CA TYR A 153 11.20 7.71 10.86
C TYR A 153 12.45 6.82 10.87
N GLU A 154 13.46 7.19 10.09
CA GLU A 154 14.82 7.33 10.60
C GLU A 154 14.90 8.75 11.13
N GLU A 155 15.48 8.95 12.30
CA GLU A 155 15.65 10.25 12.95
C GLU A 155 15.93 11.34 11.90
N CYS A 156 14.96 12.23 11.67
CA CYS A 156 15.34 13.60 11.40
C CYS A 156 15.98 14.03 12.71
N ASP A 157 17.28 13.80 12.83
CA ASP A 157 18.12 14.60 13.70
C ASP A 157 17.85 16.05 13.26
N ASP A 158 16.92 16.69 13.96
CA ASP A 158 16.85 18.13 14.04
C ASP A 158 18.16 18.56 14.73
N GLU A 159 19.09 19.04 13.90
CA GLU A 159 20.29 19.83 14.22
C GLU A 159 21.50 19.13 14.88
#